data_AF-A0A6S6TXF1-F1
#
_entry.id   AF-A0A6S6TXF1-F1
#
_cell.length_a   1.000
_cell.length_b   1.000
_cell.length_c   1.000
_cell.angle_alpha   90.00
_cell.angle_beta   90.00
_cell.angle_gamma   90.00
#
_symmetry.space_group_name_H-M   'P 1'
#
loop_
_entity.id
_entity.type
_entity.pdbx_description
1 polymer ?
#
loop_
_entity_poly.entity_id
_entity_poly.type
_entity_poly.pdbx_seq_one_letter_code
_entity_poly.pdbx_strand_id
1 'polypeptide(L)'
;MAREDNYLYIDKTKYIETLENLNEKYLIFLRPRRFGKSLFLSTLQYYYDENSAHEFEAIFHDTYIGQHPTPLKNSYRILFFEFSGINTDGGMETIYEGFKDNIKSAIYRYFTHYGYDISRDSLNSIKTPTGLIKYFFDVVEDDRIYLLIDEYDQFANAILAHSMQDFLKIVSKGGFVRSFYEVLKTATLSGVVQKMFITGVTPITLDSLSSGFNIVKHITYHEEFNAMAGFTQKEVTYSLEQSILSRCPNIDKEELLSKIQKWYNGYLFNIKATERIYNATLVNYFLSEYDYKRCEMPIKMLDSNVASDYKAIMKLFNIGDSERNYKILEELIENNSITGVIKDRYDLNQEFSEDDFITLLYSMGFITIKREEFGEVLEFQIPNYVIKMLYFNYFAIELKNRNNLSNIINPKSVLINLARGDSEPFAKQLSEVIKTLSNRDHYGFTEKHFHVITLSLLSFAEFYFIDSQPELNNKYPDILLIGRDEKVPKNYMFELKWVKQKDDHDKLKQEGLKQIEGYLKLDKVKNIPKLRSFLLLGSKDGVEFLEC
;
A
#
# COMPACT_ATOMS: atom_id res chain seq x y z
N MET A 1 21.79 -16.22 -2.67
CA MET A 1 20.93 -16.13 -3.88
C MET A 1 21.02 -14.79 -4.60
N ALA A 2 20.37 -13.69 -4.16
CA ALA A 2 20.32 -12.46 -4.99
C ALA A 2 21.70 -11.92 -5.40
N ARG A 3 22.69 -11.96 -4.51
CA ARG A 3 24.05 -11.47 -4.80
C ARG A 3 24.94 -12.52 -5.49
N GLU A 4 24.63 -13.79 -5.34
CA GLU A 4 25.37 -14.89 -5.99
C GLU A 4 25.01 -15.00 -7.48
N ASP A 5 23.80 -14.57 -7.85
CA ASP A 5 23.26 -14.66 -9.22
C ASP A 5 23.38 -13.34 -10.02
N ASN A 6 24.26 -12.41 -9.62
CA ASN A 6 24.49 -11.11 -10.28
C ASN A 6 23.23 -10.23 -10.45
N TYR A 7 22.25 -10.32 -9.54
CA TYR A 7 21.14 -9.37 -9.53
C TYR A 7 21.61 -7.98 -9.07
N LEU A 8 20.96 -6.93 -9.59
CA LEU A 8 21.13 -5.59 -9.09
C LEU A 8 20.60 -5.50 -7.65
N TYR A 9 21.47 -5.13 -6.70
CA TYR A 9 21.13 -4.98 -5.29
C TYR A 9 21.19 -3.50 -4.90
N ILE A 10 20.11 -2.99 -4.28
CA ILE A 10 20.08 -1.65 -3.68
C ILE A 10 20.50 -1.77 -2.23
N ASP A 11 21.67 -1.22 -1.91
CA ASP A 11 22.27 -1.34 -0.59
C ASP A 11 21.53 -0.50 0.47
N LYS A 12 20.91 -1.20 1.43
CA LYS A 12 20.26 -0.63 2.62
C LYS A 12 21.02 -0.93 3.91
N THR A 13 22.23 -1.48 3.83
CA THR A 13 22.96 -1.99 4.99
C THR A 13 23.42 -0.88 5.95
N LYS A 14 23.51 0.38 5.52
CA LYS A 14 23.76 1.54 6.42
C LYS A 14 22.75 1.67 7.56
N TYR A 15 21.53 1.17 7.37
CA TYR A 15 20.51 1.22 8.41
C TYR A 15 20.81 0.25 9.56
N ILE A 16 21.69 -0.74 9.37
CA ILE A 16 22.17 -1.61 10.47
C ILE A 16 22.87 -0.75 11.53
N GLU A 17 23.85 0.05 11.13
CA GLU A 17 24.54 0.97 12.04
C GLU A 17 23.58 2.00 12.65
N THR A 18 22.64 2.51 11.85
CA THR A 18 21.62 3.48 12.34
C THR A 18 20.73 2.85 13.42
N LEU A 19 20.33 1.58 13.25
CA LEU A 19 19.56 0.82 14.24
C LEU A 19 20.38 0.53 15.50
N GLU A 20 21.67 0.27 15.37
CA GLU A 20 22.56 0.03 16.52
C GLU A 20 22.83 1.29 17.35
N ASN A 21 22.74 2.47 16.74
CA ASN A 21 22.89 3.76 17.41
C ASN A 21 21.63 4.19 18.19
N LEU A 22 20.53 3.45 18.08
CA LEU A 22 19.36 3.65 18.94
C LEU A 22 19.64 3.11 20.36
N ASN A 23 19.03 3.73 21.37
CA ASN A 23 19.11 3.22 22.74
C ASN A 23 18.20 1.99 22.94
N GLU A 24 17.16 1.86 22.11
CA GLU A 24 16.15 0.83 22.18
C GLU A 24 16.59 -0.45 21.47
N LYS A 25 16.41 -1.60 22.16
CA LYS A 25 16.83 -2.92 21.67
C LYS A 25 15.71 -3.71 21.00
N TYR A 26 14.47 -3.33 21.26
CA TYR A 26 13.28 -4.02 20.78
C TYR A 26 12.51 -3.07 19.89
N LEU A 27 12.54 -3.33 18.59
CA LEU A 27 12.08 -2.40 17.57
C LEU A 27 10.97 -3.02 16.75
N ILE A 28 9.99 -2.21 16.36
CA ILE A 28 9.00 -2.54 15.35
C ILE A 28 9.02 -1.52 14.23
N PHE A 29 9.06 -2.03 13.00
CA PHE A 29 9.10 -1.26 11.78
C PHE A 29 7.96 -1.66 10.85
N LEU A 30 7.01 -0.77 10.71
CA LEU A 30 5.83 -0.95 9.87
C LEU A 30 6.01 -0.20 8.55
N ARG A 31 5.68 -0.86 7.45
CA ARG A 31 5.54 -0.25 6.13
C ARG A 31 4.44 -0.98 5.38
N PRO A 32 3.85 -0.35 4.36
CA PRO A 32 2.97 -1.07 3.45
C PRO A 32 3.64 -2.34 2.89
N ARG A 33 2.81 -3.29 2.43
CA ARG A 33 3.33 -4.51 1.80
C ARG A 33 4.21 -4.16 0.60
N ARG A 34 5.13 -5.07 0.26
CA ARG A 34 5.96 -4.99 -0.96
C ARG A 34 7.00 -3.84 -0.99
N PHE A 35 7.40 -3.35 0.18
CA PHE A 35 8.50 -2.37 0.34
C PHE A 35 9.89 -2.98 0.57
N GLY A 36 10.02 -4.32 0.63
CA GLY A 36 11.31 -4.98 0.85
C GLY A 36 11.71 -5.22 2.31
N LYS A 37 10.74 -5.17 3.24
CA LYS A 37 10.96 -5.45 4.68
C LYS A 37 11.60 -6.83 4.92
N SER A 38 11.07 -7.88 4.31
CA SER A 38 11.57 -9.26 4.45
C SER A 38 13.01 -9.41 3.95
N LEU A 39 13.37 -8.71 2.87
CA LEU A 39 14.75 -8.68 2.38
C LEU A 39 15.68 -8.00 3.38
N PHE A 40 15.23 -6.92 4.02
CA PHE A 40 15.99 -6.25 5.08
C PHE A 40 16.13 -7.16 6.31
N LEU A 41 15.09 -7.87 6.74
CA LEU A 41 15.17 -8.87 7.81
C LEU A 41 16.17 -9.99 7.49
N SER A 42 16.17 -10.50 6.25
CA SER A 42 17.17 -11.47 5.80
C SER A 42 18.58 -10.87 5.85
N THR A 43 18.74 -9.59 5.49
CA THR A 43 20.02 -8.88 5.61
C THR A 43 20.50 -8.82 7.07
N LEU A 44 19.59 -8.53 8.03
CA LEU A 44 19.92 -8.57 9.46
C LEU A 44 20.31 -9.98 9.90
N GLN A 45 19.58 -11.01 9.48
CA GLN A 45 19.89 -12.41 9.81
C GLN A 45 21.34 -12.75 9.43
N TYR A 46 21.74 -12.55 8.17
CA TYR A 46 23.10 -12.87 7.72
C TYR A 46 24.19 -12.00 8.36
N TYR A 47 23.85 -10.76 8.76
CA TYR A 47 24.83 -9.87 9.39
C TYR A 47 25.12 -10.22 10.85
N TYR A 48 24.10 -10.66 11.58
CA TYR A 48 24.17 -10.88 13.02
C TYR A 48 24.39 -12.34 13.41
N ASP A 49 24.01 -13.31 12.57
CA ASP A 49 24.12 -14.73 12.87
C ASP A 49 25.58 -15.19 13.00
N GLU A 50 25.93 -15.78 14.14
CA GLU A 50 27.26 -16.38 14.36
C GLU A 50 27.59 -17.48 13.34
N ASN A 51 26.60 -18.24 12.88
CA ASN A 51 26.81 -19.32 11.91
C ASN A 51 27.07 -18.80 10.49
N SER A 52 26.60 -17.59 10.15
CA SER A 52 26.84 -16.95 8.85
C SER A 52 28.16 -16.19 8.77
N ALA A 53 29.00 -16.27 9.81
CA ALA A 53 30.27 -15.53 9.86
C ALA A 53 31.19 -15.80 8.65
N HIS A 54 31.16 -17.02 8.13
CA HIS A 54 31.94 -17.44 6.96
C HIS A 54 31.41 -16.88 5.62
N GLU A 55 30.16 -16.44 5.57
CA GLU A 55 29.50 -15.89 4.38
C GLU A 55 29.65 -14.36 4.29
N PHE A 56 30.17 -13.71 5.34
CA PHE A 56 30.20 -12.25 5.47
C PHE A 56 30.82 -11.56 4.25
N GLU A 57 32.00 -12.00 3.82
CA GLU A 57 32.70 -11.41 2.68
C GLU A 57 31.90 -11.59 1.38
N ALA A 58 31.38 -12.79 1.14
CA ALA A 58 30.62 -13.11 -0.06
C ALA A 58 29.35 -12.22 -0.18
N ILE A 59 28.70 -11.92 0.95
CA ILE A 59 27.44 -11.16 0.95
C ILE A 59 27.67 -9.64 1.02
N PHE A 60 28.63 -9.18 1.82
CA PHE A 60 28.71 -7.78 2.24
C PHE A 60 29.90 -6.99 1.68
N HIS A 61 30.91 -7.59 1.05
CA HIS A 61 32.20 -6.92 0.72
C HIS A 61 32.08 -5.53 0.06
N ASP A 62 31.12 -5.31 -0.84
CA ASP A 62 30.88 -4.06 -1.57
C ASP A 62 29.66 -3.26 -1.05
N THR A 63 29.12 -3.63 0.11
CA THR A 63 28.06 -2.90 0.82
C THR A 63 28.65 -1.94 1.85
N TYR A 64 27.85 -0.97 2.31
CA TYR A 64 28.21 -0.06 3.39
C TYR A 64 28.70 -0.81 4.63
N ILE A 65 27.95 -1.82 5.10
CA ILE A 65 28.27 -2.54 6.33
C ILE A 65 29.44 -3.52 6.19
N GLY A 66 29.75 -3.97 4.97
CA GLY A 66 30.97 -4.71 4.69
C GLY A 66 32.22 -3.85 4.83
N GLN A 67 32.12 -2.58 4.39
CA GLN A 67 33.17 -1.58 4.52
C GLN A 67 33.24 -0.97 5.93
N HIS A 68 32.11 -0.97 6.66
CA HIS A 68 31.97 -0.39 8.00
C HIS A 68 31.33 -1.40 8.97
N PRO A 69 31.99 -2.54 9.27
CA PRO A 69 31.43 -3.53 10.18
C PRO A 69 31.34 -2.98 11.61
N THR A 70 30.19 -3.13 12.25
CA THR A 70 29.95 -2.78 13.65
C THR A 70 30.50 -3.86 14.59
N PRO A 71 30.67 -3.55 15.89
CA PRO A 71 31.06 -4.54 16.90
C PRO A 71 30.06 -5.70 17.07
N LEU A 72 28.82 -5.56 16.61
CA LEU A 72 27.77 -6.58 16.75
C LEU A 72 27.73 -7.57 15.58
N LYS A 73 28.59 -7.42 14.57
CA LYS A 73 28.72 -8.39 13.48
C LYS A 73 28.88 -9.83 14.00
N ASN A 74 28.06 -10.75 13.51
CA ASN A 74 28.10 -12.18 13.84
C ASN A 74 28.06 -12.50 15.35
N SER A 75 27.35 -11.70 16.16
CA SER A 75 27.39 -11.76 17.63
C SER A 75 26.14 -12.38 18.29
N TYR A 76 25.19 -12.86 17.49
CA TYR A 76 23.91 -13.40 17.98
C TYR A 76 23.54 -14.72 17.33
N ARG A 77 22.66 -15.46 18.00
CA ARG A 77 21.85 -16.51 17.39
C ARG A 77 20.50 -15.95 16.98
N ILE A 78 19.99 -16.36 15.82
CA ILE A 78 18.80 -15.79 15.22
C ILE A 78 17.61 -16.73 15.42
N LEU A 79 16.61 -16.25 16.15
CA LEU A 79 15.28 -16.85 16.14
C LEU A 79 14.40 -16.07 15.17
N PHE A 80 13.95 -16.73 14.09
CA PHE A 80 13.15 -16.10 13.05
C PHE A 80 11.73 -16.67 12.99
N PHE A 81 10.74 -15.84 13.30
CA PHE A 81 9.32 -16.13 13.06
C PHE A 81 8.82 -15.46 11.79
N GLU A 82 8.12 -16.25 10.96
CA GLU A 82 7.44 -15.81 9.75
C GLU A 82 5.95 -16.15 9.92
N PHE A 83 5.10 -15.13 9.99
CA PHE A 83 3.66 -15.33 10.20
C PHE A 83 2.83 -15.20 8.92
N SER A 84 3.47 -15.09 7.76
CA SER A 84 2.81 -15.32 6.48
C SER A 84 2.35 -16.77 6.32
N GLY A 85 1.38 -17.00 5.42
CA GLY A 85 0.93 -18.35 5.03
C GLY A 85 -0.04 -19.04 6.00
N ILE A 86 -0.44 -18.42 7.11
CA ILE A 86 -1.50 -18.95 7.97
C ILE A 86 -2.82 -18.91 7.21
N ASN A 87 -3.47 -20.08 7.05
CA ASN A 87 -4.77 -20.18 6.41
C ASN A 87 -5.87 -19.57 7.31
N THR A 88 -6.48 -18.49 6.83
CA THR A 88 -7.53 -17.74 7.54
C THR A 88 -8.94 -18.11 7.10
N ASP A 89 -9.09 -18.92 6.05
CA ASP A 89 -10.40 -19.34 5.51
C ASP A 89 -10.98 -20.54 6.27
N GLY A 90 -10.15 -21.28 7.00
CA GLY A 90 -10.55 -22.49 7.76
C GLY A 90 -11.09 -22.22 9.16
N GLY A 91 -11.39 -20.97 9.52
CA GLY A 91 -11.87 -20.58 10.85
C GLY A 91 -10.78 -20.56 11.95
N MET A 92 -11.19 -20.23 13.18
CA MET A 92 -10.28 -19.93 14.29
C MET A 92 -9.36 -21.09 14.70
N GLU A 93 -9.83 -22.33 14.59
CA GLU A 93 -9.02 -23.52 14.91
C GLU A 93 -7.86 -23.69 13.92
N THR A 94 -8.15 -23.53 12.62
CA THR A 94 -7.14 -23.59 11.56
C THR A 94 -6.07 -22.50 11.75
N ILE A 95 -6.50 -21.29 12.12
CA ILE A 95 -5.59 -20.17 12.41
C ILE A 95 -4.71 -20.48 13.62
N TYR A 96 -5.29 -21.01 14.69
CA TYR A 96 -4.55 -21.39 15.89
C TYR A 96 -3.51 -22.47 15.59
N GLU A 97 -3.87 -23.50 14.83
CA GLU A 97 -2.95 -24.57 14.44
C GLU A 97 -1.85 -24.05 13.51
N GLY A 98 -2.17 -23.22 12.52
CA GLY A 98 -1.18 -22.58 11.65
C GLY A 98 -0.20 -21.69 12.43
N PHE A 99 -0.69 -20.90 13.39
CA PHE A 99 0.16 -20.10 14.27
C PHE A 99 1.10 -20.97 15.11
N LYS A 100 0.58 -22.06 15.69
CA LYS A 100 1.36 -23.05 16.46
C LYS A 100 2.42 -23.73 15.59
N ASP A 101 2.08 -24.10 14.37
CA ASP A 101 3.01 -24.80 13.47
C ASP A 101 4.11 -23.88 12.92
N ASN A 102 3.83 -22.60 12.68
CA ASN A 102 4.87 -21.63 12.37
C ASN A 102 5.87 -21.47 13.52
N ILE A 103 5.38 -21.39 14.77
CA ILE A 103 6.24 -21.33 15.97
C ILE A 103 7.09 -22.60 16.10
N LYS A 104 6.45 -23.78 15.99
CA LYS A 104 7.12 -25.07 16.07
C LYS A 104 8.21 -25.20 15.01
N SER A 105 7.92 -24.76 13.79
CA SER A 105 8.86 -24.80 12.67
C SER A 105 10.06 -23.88 12.91
N ALA A 106 9.84 -22.67 13.42
CA ALA A 106 10.92 -21.74 13.76
C ALA A 106 11.83 -22.30 14.88
N ILE A 107 11.24 -22.85 15.95
CA ILE A 107 11.97 -23.49 17.05
C ILE A 107 12.80 -24.68 16.53
N TYR A 108 12.17 -25.54 15.73
CA TYR A 108 12.88 -26.69 15.16
C TYR A 108 14.07 -26.25 14.29
N ARG A 109 13.87 -25.24 13.42
CA ARG A 109 14.96 -24.68 12.61
C ARG A 109 16.10 -24.16 13.47
N TYR A 110 15.79 -23.41 14.53
CA TYR A 110 16.78 -22.91 15.47
C TYR A 110 17.60 -24.06 16.08
N PHE A 111 16.93 -25.07 16.62
CA PHE A 111 17.60 -26.23 17.21
C PHE A 111 18.50 -26.95 16.21
N THR A 112 18.02 -27.19 14.99
CA THR A 112 18.86 -27.83 13.95
C THR A 112 20.04 -26.97 13.53
N HIS A 113 19.86 -25.64 13.44
CA HIS A 113 20.88 -24.72 12.96
C HIS A 113 22.01 -24.55 13.99
N TYR A 114 21.69 -24.51 15.27
CA TYR A 114 22.65 -24.34 16.37
C TYR A 114 23.05 -25.64 17.07
N GLY A 115 22.68 -26.80 16.52
CA GLY A 115 23.19 -28.11 16.96
C GLY A 115 22.58 -28.68 18.24
N TYR A 116 21.34 -28.30 18.58
CA TYR A 116 20.59 -28.89 19.69
C TYR A 116 20.04 -30.27 19.31
N ASP A 117 20.23 -31.26 20.18
CA ASP A 117 19.68 -32.62 20.01
C ASP A 117 18.21 -32.69 20.50
N ILE A 118 17.31 -32.03 19.78
CA ILE A 118 15.87 -32.04 20.06
C ILE A 118 15.11 -32.54 18.84
N SER A 119 14.45 -33.68 19.01
CA SER A 119 13.62 -34.27 17.98
C SER A 119 12.35 -33.44 17.72
N ARG A 120 11.80 -33.56 16.50
CA ARG A 120 10.45 -33.02 16.19
C ARG A 120 9.37 -33.62 17.10
N ASP A 121 9.54 -34.87 17.51
CA ASP A 121 8.57 -35.57 18.34
C ASP A 121 8.46 -34.97 19.75
N SER A 122 9.59 -34.51 20.30
CA SER A 122 9.61 -33.77 21.56
C SER A 122 8.71 -32.52 21.48
N LEU A 123 8.80 -31.77 20.37
CA LEU A 123 7.96 -30.59 20.14
C LEU A 123 6.48 -30.94 19.88
N ASN A 124 6.19 -32.09 19.25
CA ASN A 124 4.82 -32.54 18.97
C ASN A 124 4.01 -32.89 20.24
N SER A 125 4.72 -33.18 21.34
CA SER A 125 4.09 -33.41 22.65
C SER A 125 3.47 -32.13 23.23
N ILE A 126 4.00 -30.96 22.86
CA ILE A 126 3.58 -29.66 23.39
C ILE A 126 2.38 -29.13 22.59
N LYS A 127 1.25 -28.93 23.27
CA LYS A 127 -0.05 -28.66 22.62
C LYS A 127 -0.37 -27.19 22.38
N THR A 128 0.34 -26.26 23.00
CA THR A 128 0.03 -24.83 22.93
C THR A 128 1.20 -24.01 22.39
N PRO A 129 0.95 -22.93 21.63
CA PRO A 129 1.96 -21.96 21.23
C PRO A 129 2.80 -21.44 22.40
N THR A 130 2.13 -21.10 23.50
CA THR A 130 2.76 -20.62 24.74
C THR A 130 3.67 -21.69 25.36
N GLY A 131 3.26 -22.95 25.35
CA GLY A 131 4.09 -24.05 25.85
C GLY A 131 5.34 -24.26 25.01
N LEU A 132 5.21 -24.16 23.68
CA LEU A 132 6.33 -24.33 22.76
C LEU A 132 7.41 -23.27 23.01
N ILE A 133 7.01 -22.01 23.09
CA ILE A 133 7.95 -20.91 23.24
C ILE A 133 8.58 -20.85 24.65
N LYS A 134 7.85 -21.26 25.70
CA LYS A 134 8.44 -21.44 27.04
C LYS A 134 9.50 -22.53 27.06
N TYR A 135 9.14 -23.72 26.56
CA TYR A 135 10.08 -24.84 26.44
C TYR A 135 11.34 -24.45 25.66
N PHE A 136 11.18 -23.71 24.57
CA PHE A 136 12.31 -23.20 23.79
C PHE A 136 13.26 -22.36 24.66
N PHE A 137 12.76 -21.32 25.34
CA PHE A 137 13.60 -20.45 26.15
C PHE A 137 14.20 -21.13 27.38
N ASP A 138 13.55 -22.16 27.93
CA ASP A 138 14.12 -22.98 29.01
C ASP A 138 15.33 -23.78 28.50
N VAL A 139 15.30 -24.26 27.25
CA VAL A 139 16.41 -25.02 26.65
C VAL A 139 17.59 -24.13 26.26
N VAL A 140 17.33 -22.91 25.81
CA VAL A 140 18.34 -21.99 25.26
C VAL A 140 18.69 -20.87 26.24
N GLU A 141 18.60 -21.11 27.54
CA GLU A 141 18.76 -20.07 28.58
C GLU A 141 20.12 -19.36 28.57
N ASP A 142 21.16 -20.01 28.03
CA ASP A 142 22.50 -19.44 27.89
C ASP A 142 22.74 -18.70 26.56
N ASP A 143 21.78 -18.74 25.63
CA ASP A 143 21.93 -18.16 24.30
C ASP A 143 21.73 -16.65 24.28
N ARG A 144 22.42 -16.00 23.35
CA ARG A 144 22.24 -14.57 23.04
C ARG A 144 21.40 -14.43 21.78
N ILE A 145 20.09 -14.27 21.94
CA ILE A 145 19.14 -14.29 20.83
C ILE A 145 18.85 -12.89 20.30
N TYR A 146 18.95 -12.75 18.97
CA TYR A 146 18.27 -11.70 18.21
C TYR A 146 16.99 -12.30 17.62
N LEU A 147 15.85 -11.84 18.13
CA LEU A 147 14.53 -12.24 17.66
C LEU A 147 14.09 -11.41 16.44
N LEU A 148 13.87 -12.07 15.32
CA LEU A 148 13.30 -11.48 14.11
C LEU A 148 11.87 -12.00 13.91
N ILE A 149 10.92 -11.10 13.65
CA ILE A 149 9.53 -11.46 13.38
C ILE A 149 9.07 -10.73 12.13
N ASP A 150 8.73 -11.46 11.07
CA ASP A 150 8.10 -10.89 9.88
C ASP A 150 6.59 -11.16 9.84
N GLU A 151 5.88 -10.28 9.14
CA GLU A 151 4.44 -10.34 8.90
C GLU A 151 3.61 -10.59 10.18
N TYR A 152 4.01 -9.96 11.30
CA TYR A 152 3.47 -10.23 12.63
C TYR A 152 1.94 -10.06 12.74
N ASP A 153 1.39 -9.20 11.90
CA ASP A 153 0.00 -8.76 11.86
C ASP A 153 -0.79 -9.38 10.70
N GLN A 154 -0.18 -10.18 9.84
CA GLN A 154 -0.80 -10.64 8.59
C GLN A 154 -2.09 -11.42 8.82
N PHE A 155 -2.04 -12.46 9.66
CA PHE A 155 -3.21 -13.26 10.01
C PHE A 155 -4.22 -12.45 10.83
N ALA A 156 -3.73 -11.52 11.67
CA ALA A 156 -4.57 -10.67 12.50
C ALA A 156 -5.39 -9.69 11.64
N ASN A 157 -4.78 -9.07 10.62
CA ASN A 157 -5.45 -8.24 9.63
C ASN A 157 -6.52 -9.03 8.84
N ALA A 158 -6.23 -10.28 8.47
CA ALA A 158 -7.19 -11.14 7.79
C ALA A 158 -8.42 -11.43 8.67
N ILE A 159 -8.22 -11.74 9.95
CA ILE A 159 -9.32 -11.94 10.91
C ILE A 159 -10.12 -10.64 11.08
N LEU A 160 -9.42 -9.51 11.24
CA LEU A 160 -10.01 -8.19 11.41
C LEU A 160 -10.90 -7.80 10.21
N ALA A 161 -10.51 -8.18 8.98
CA ALA A 161 -11.31 -7.97 7.78
C ALA A 161 -12.65 -8.70 7.76
N HIS A 162 -12.78 -9.75 8.57
CA HIS A 162 -13.97 -10.59 8.62
C HIS A 162 -14.79 -10.37 9.89
N SER A 163 -14.14 -10.21 11.04
CA SER A 163 -14.78 -10.19 12.35
C SER A 163 -13.92 -9.49 13.40
N MET A 164 -14.34 -8.29 13.81
CA MET A 164 -13.76 -7.59 14.96
C MET A 164 -13.85 -8.44 16.23
N GLN A 165 -14.93 -9.19 16.43
CA GLN A 165 -15.11 -10.03 17.61
C GLN A 165 -14.07 -11.17 17.67
N ASP A 166 -13.81 -11.85 16.55
CA ASP A 166 -12.82 -12.93 16.51
C ASP A 166 -11.40 -12.40 16.61
N PHE A 167 -11.16 -11.23 16.02
CA PHE A 167 -9.91 -10.49 16.23
C PHE A 167 -9.68 -10.20 17.72
N LEU A 168 -10.70 -9.64 18.41
CA LEU A 168 -10.61 -9.39 19.85
C LEU A 168 -10.36 -10.67 20.67
N LYS A 169 -10.93 -11.82 20.30
CA LYS A 169 -10.71 -13.10 21.02
C LYS A 169 -9.25 -13.54 21.03
N ILE A 170 -8.50 -13.29 19.95
CA ILE A 170 -7.10 -13.73 19.85
C ILE A 170 -6.11 -12.76 20.48
N VAL A 171 -6.49 -11.47 20.54
CA VAL A 171 -5.61 -10.41 21.03
C VAL A 171 -5.91 -9.96 22.45
N SER A 172 -7.13 -10.18 22.95
CA SER A 172 -7.53 -9.79 24.31
C SER A 172 -7.04 -10.78 25.36
N LYS A 173 -7.35 -10.51 26.64
CA LYS A 173 -7.01 -11.37 27.78
C LYS A 173 -7.45 -12.83 27.53
N GLY A 174 -6.49 -13.76 27.60
CA GLY A 174 -6.72 -15.18 27.33
C GLY A 174 -6.54 -15.61 25.87
N GLY A 175 -6.32 -14.66 24.95
CA GLY A 175 -5.99 -14.95 23.56
C GLY A 175 -4.61 -15.58 23.39
N PHE A 176 -4.45 -16.43 22.37
CA PHE A 176 -3.19 -17.16 22.15
C PHE A 176 -2.07 -16.25 21.62
N VAL A 177 -2.39 -15.21 20.84
CA VAL A 177 -1.39 -14.26 20.32
C VAL A 177 -0.85 -13.41 21.47
N ARG A 178 -1.76 -12.91 22.32
CA ARG A 178 -1.42 -12.24 23.58
C ARG A 178 -0.44 -13.07 24.42
N SER A 179 -0.84 -14.31 24.70
CA SER A 179 -0.06 -15.21 25.56
C SER A 179 1.33 -15.50 24.99
N PHE A 180 1.47 -15.57 23.67
CA PHE A 180 2.75 -15.73 22.99
C PHE A 180 3.68 -14.53 23.23
N TYR A 181 3.22 -13.30 22.99
CA TYR A 181 4.03 -12.10 23.20
C TYR A 181 4.37 -11.85 24.68
N GLU A 182 3.49 -12.23 25.62
CA GLU A 182 3.79 -12.19 27.06
C GLU A 182 5.01 -13.08 27.43
N VAL A 183 5.16 -14.25 26.77
CA VAL A 183 6.35 -15.09 26.97
C VAL A 183 7.60 -14.44 26.36
N LEU A 184 7.50 -13.88 25.15
CA LEU A 184 8.61 -13.15 24.53
C LEU A 184 9.10 -12.01 25.45
N LYS A 185 8.18 -11.28 26.09
CA LYS A 185 8.53 -10.24 27.08
C LYS A 185 9.35 -10.84 28.22
N THR A 186 8.91 -11.98 28.75
CA THR A 186 9.60 -12.64 29.86
C THR A 186 11.03 -13.02 29.46
N ALA A 187 11.23 -13.49 28.23
CA ALA A 187 12.55 -13.83 27.70
C ALA A 187 13.46 -12.59 27.49
N THR A 188 12.90 -11.40 27.29
CA THR A 188 13.69 -10.15 27.33
C THR A 188 14.16 -9.80 28.73
N LEU A 189 13.36 -10.09 29.76
CA LEU A 189 13.70 -9.83 31.16
C LEU A 189 14.74 -10.80 31.71
N SER A 190 14.78 -12.04 31.22
CA SER A 190 15.81 -13.02 31.59
C SER A 190 17.18 -12.75 30.93
N GLY A 191 17.22 -11.91 29.89
CA GLY A 191 18.44 -11.58 29.15
C GLY A 191 18.77 -12.50 27.97
N VAL A 192 17.98 -13.56 27.77
CA VAL A 192 18.11 -14.49 26.63
C VAL A 192 17.83 -13.77 25.31
N VAL A 193 16.73 -12.99 25.24
CA VAL A 193 16.43 -12.15 24.08
C VAL A 193 17.05 -10.76 24.26
N GLN A 194 18.17 -10.54 23.59
CA GLN A 194 18.95 -9.31 23.72
C GLN A 194 18.53 -8.21 22.73
N LYS A 195 18.03 -8.60 21.54
CA LYS A 195 17.52 -7.68 20.52
C LYS A 195 16.27 -8.25 19.87
N MET A 196 15.42 -7.37 19.34
CA MET A 196 14.23 -7.76 18.58
C MET A 196 13.95 -6.79 17.45
N PHE A 197 13.58 -7.31 16.28
CA PHE A 197 13.14 -6.52 15.14
C PHE A 197 11.90 -7.15 14.52
N ILE A 198 10.78 -6.43 14.61
CA ILE A 198 9.47 -6.87 14.13
C ILE A 198 9.09 -6.07 12.88
N THR A 199 8.60 -6.73 11.85
CA THR A 199 8.02 -6.11 10.67
C THR A 199 6.57 -6.50 10.47
N GLY A 200 5.81 -5.55 9.93
CA GLY A 200 4.38 -5.70 9.65
C GLY A 200 3.84 -4.55 8.83
N VAL A 201 2.52 -4.42 8.80
CA VAL A 201 1.82 -3.37 8.04
C VAL A 201 1.08 -2.41 8.96
N THR A 202 0.21 -2.91 9.84
CA THR A 202 -0.70 -2.11 10.65
C THR A 202 -0.23 -2.04 12.10
N PRO A 203 -0.47 -0.92 12.82
CA PRO A 203 -0.16 -0.78 14.24
C PRO A 203 -1.23 -1.47 15.10
N ILE A 204 -1.59 -2.71 14.75
CA ILE A 204 -2.33 -3.59 15.63
C ILE A 204 -1.41 -3.87 16.81
N THR A 205 -1.57 -3.10 17.88
CA THR A 205 -0.51 -3.04 18.89
C THR A 205 -0.33 -4.35 19.62
N LEU A 206 0.95 -4.62 19.93
CA LEU A 206 1.39 -5.62 20.89
C LEU A 206 0.95 -5.28 22.33
N ASP A 207 0.52 -4.03 22.57
CA ASP A 207 0.02 -3.48 23.84
C ASP A 207 -1.47 -3.74 24.06
N SER A 208 -2.31 -3.58 23.03
CA SER A 208 -3.70 -4.07 23.05
C SER A 208 -3.74 -5.60 23.07
N LEU A 209 -2.69 -6.21 22.53
CA LEU A 209 -2.35 -7.62 22.61
C LEU A 209 -1.79 -8.04 23.98
N SER A 210 -1.34 -7.14 24.84
CA SER A 210 -0.97 -7.40 26.24
C SER A 210 -0.49 -6.10 26.87
N SER A 211 -0.92 -5.76 28.09
CA SER A 211 -0.17 -4.79 28.91
C SER A 211 1.27 -5.27 29.24
N GLY A 212 1.66 -6.43 28.71
CA GLY A 212 2.94 -7.07 28.79
C GLY A 212 3.95 -6.53 27.77
N PHE A 213 3.61 -6.30 26.51
CA PHE A 213 4.62 -6.12 25.45
C PHE A 213 4.98 -4.66 25.11
N ASN A 214 4.69 -3.70 26.00
CA ASN A 214 5.00 -2.26 25.87
C ASN A 214 6.51 -1.91 25.82
N ILE A 215 7.38 -2.89 25.62
CA ILE A 215 8.84 -2.71 25.56
C ILE A 215 9.35 -2.38 24.16
N VAL A 216 8.48 -2.51 23.15
CA VAL A 216 8.85 -2.35 21.74
C VAL A 216 8.69 -0.90 21.30
N LYS A 217 9.75 -0.35 20.72
CA LYS A 217 9.78 1.01 20.16
C LYS A 217 9.33 0.99 18.71
N HIS A 218 8.30 1.77 18.40
CA HIS A 218 7.81 1.98 17.04
C HIS A 218 8.69 3.01 16.31
N ILE A 219 9.46 2.56 15.32
CA ILE A 219 10.45 3.40 14.60
C ILE A 219 9.98 3.82 13.19
N THR A 220 8.81 3.34 12.76
CA THR A 220 8.16 3.65 11.47
C THR A 220 8.17 5.13 11.11
N TYR A 221 7.90 6.00 12.09
CA TYR A 221 7.71 7.44 11.90
C TYR A 221 8.96 8.26 12.19
N HIS A 222 10.08 7.64 12.56
CA HIS A 222 11.33 8.38 12.74
C HIS A 222 11.88 8.82 11.38
N GLU A 223 12.44 10.02 11.33
CA GLU A 223 12.97 10.61 10.10
C GLU A 223 14.12 9.76 9.52
N GLU A 224 15.02 9.25 10.36
CA GLU A 224 16.16 8.45 9.90
C GLU A 224 15.77 7.14 9.20
N PHE A 225 14.56 6.61 9.43
CA PHE A 225 14.08 5.36 8.80
C PHE A 225 13.10 5.59 7.65
N ASN A 226 12.90 6.83 7.20
CA ASN A 226 11.99 7.14 6.10
C ASN A 226 12.32 6.31 4.83
N ALA A 227 13.61 6.21 4.49
CA ALA A 227 14.10 5.52 3.29
C ALA A 227 14.72 4.14 3.55
N MET A 228 14.47 3.52 4.73
CA MET A 228 15.01 2.19 5.08
C MET A 228 14.44 1.08 4.21
N ALA A 229 13.16 1.18 3.84
CA ALA A 229 12.49 0.26 2.93
C ALA A 229 11.82 1.03 1.79
N GLY A 230 11.78 0.44 0.60
CA GLY A 230 11.46 1.12 -0.65
C GLY A 230 12.69 1.76 -1.30
N PHE A 231 12.48 2.40 -2.45
CA PHE A 231 13.55 3.06 -3.19
C PHE A 231 13.44 4.58 -3.15
N THR A 232 14.57 5.26 -3.05
CA THR A 232 14.65 6.72 -3.26
C THR A 232 14.66 7.03 -4.75
N GLN A 233 14.50 8.31 -5.11
CA GLN A 233 14.65 8.75 -6.50
C GLN A 233 16.02 8.36 -7.08
N LYS A 234 17.09 8.51 -6.30
CA LYS A 234 18.45 8.19 -6.73
C LYS A 234 18.61 6.70 -7.03
N GLU A 235 18.06 5.84 -6.17
CA GLU A 235 18.12 4.38 -6.33
C GLU A 235 17.30 3.91 -7.54
N VAL A 236 16.15 4.54 -7.82
CA VAL A 236 15.38 4.28 -9.05
C VAL A 236 16.15 4.73 -10.28
N THR A 237 16.73 5.93 -10.26
CA THR A 237 17.55 6.43 -11.39
C THR A 237 18.73 5.50 -11.66
N TYR A 238 19.47 5.11 -10.63
CA TYR A 238 20.55 4.13 -10.73
C TYR A 238 20.05 2.80 -11.32
N SER A 239 18.93 2.28 -10.83
CA SER A 239 18.36 1.03 -11.33
C SER A 239 18.04 1.08 -12.83
N LEU A 240 17.47 2.20 -13.30
CA LEU A 240 17.14 2.41 -14.71
C LEU A 240 18.39 2.57 -15.58
N GLU A 241 19.43 3.24 -15.07
CA GLU A 241 20.72 3.38 -15.73
C GLU A 241 21.40 2.02 -15.93
N GLN A 242 21.40 1.18 -14.90
CA GLN A 242 22.02 -0.14 -14.97
C GLN A 242 21.21 -1.17 -15.77
N SER A 243 19.94 -0.89 -16.09
CA SER A 243 19.04 -1.84 -16.76
C SER A 243 18.55 -1.37 -18.13
N ILE A 244 17.59 -0.45 -18.16
CA ILE A 244 16.90 -0.02 -19.38
C ILE A 244 17.80 0.90 -20.19
N LEU A 245 18.36 1.96 -19.59
CA LEU A 245 19.07 3.00 -20.33
C LEU A 245 20.40 2.51 -20.91
N SER A 246 21.04 1.52 -20.27
CA SER A 246 22.25 0.85 -20.79
C SER A 246 21.98 -0.04 -22.00
N ARG A 247 20.74 -0.52 -22.18
CA ARG A 247 20.33 -1.43 -23.27
C ARG A 247 19.51 -0.74 -24.36
N CYS A 248 18.85 0.36 -24.02
CA CYS A 248 17.96 1.13 -24.87
C CYS A 248 18.39 2.60 -24.92
N PRO A 249 19.46 2.94 -25.68
CA PRO A 249 20.11 4.25 -25.62
C PRO A 249 19.27 5.40 -26.21
N ASN A 250 18.23 5.09 -26.99
CA ASN A 250 17.36 6.08 -27.62
C ASN A 250 16.17 6.52 -26.76
N ILE A 251 16.02 5.95 -25.55
CA ILE A 251 14.96 6.34 -24.62
C ILE A 251 15.34 7.65 -23.94
N ASP A 252 14.43 8.61 -23.95
CA ASP A 252 14.57 9.83 -23.16
C ASP A 252 14.52 9.47 -21.67
N LYS A 253 15.64 9.67 -20.99
CA LYS A 253 15.81 9.39 -19.57
C LYS A 253 14.84 10.20 -18.71
N GLU A 254 14.67 11.49 -18.99
CA GLU A 254 13.84 12.39 -18.19
C GLU A 254 12.36 12.06 -18.38
N GLU A 255 11.95 11.73 -19.60
CA GLU A 255 10.59 11.27 -19.87
C GLU A 255 10.28 9.96 -19.14
N LEU A 256 11.18 8.98 -19.20
CA LEU A 256 11.03 7.69 -18.52
C LEU A 256 10.95 7.87 -16.99
N LEU A 257 11.85 8.67 -16.41
CA LEU A 257 11.87 8.97 -14.98
C LEU A 257 10.56 9.65 -14.55
N SER A 258 10.09 10.64 -15.29
CA SER A 258 8.83 11.33 -15.03
C SER A 258 7.63 10.37 -15.03
N LYS A 259 7.57 9.45 -16.00
CA LYS A 259 6.52 8.41 -16.06
C LYS A 259 6.59 7.49 -14.84
N ILE A 260 7.77 6.94 -14.53
CA ILE A 260 7.95 6.03 -13.39
C ILE A 260 7.62 6.74 -12.06
N GLN A 261 8.00 8.01 -11.93
CA GLN A 261 7.66 8.83 -10.77
C GLN A 261 6.15 8.98 -10.62
N LYS A 262 5.43 9.36 -11.69
CA LYS A 262 3.95 9.47 -11.67
C LYS A 262 3.29 8.14 -11.28
N TRP A 263 3.83 7.03 -11.77
CA TRP A 263 3.28 5.70 -11.53
C TRP A 263 3.50 5.19 -10.10
N TYR A 264 4.72 5.32 -9.57
CA TYR A 264 5.14 4.54 -8.40
C TYR A 264 5.75 5.34 -7.25
N ASN A 265 6.11 6.62 -7.44
CA ASN A 265 6.64 7.46 -6.36
C ASN A 265 5.52 8.16 -5.59
N GLY A 266 5.74 8.38 -4.30
CA GLY A 266 4.91 9.33 -3.57
C GLY A 266 4.92 9.17 -2.08
N TYR A 267 5.47 8.08 -1.55
CA TYR A 267 5.33 7.75 -0.14
C TYR A 267 6.26 8.59 0.74
N LEU A 268 5.70 9.26 1.73
CA LEU A 268 6.39 9.97 2.79
C LEU A 268 5.97 9.38 4.13
N PHE A 269 6.93 8.96 4.95
CA PHE A 269 6.68 8.28 6.23
C PHE A 269 6.97 9.13 7.48
N ASN A 270 7.59 10.29 7.27
CA ASN A 270 7.80 11.32 8.28
C ASN A 270 7.68 12.70 7.62
N ILE A 271 6.99 13.64 8.25
CA ILE A 271 6.72 14.97 7.68
C ILE A 271 7.97 15.83 7.43
N LYS A 272 9.04 15.63 8.21
CA LYS A 272 10.32 16.34 8.09
C LYS A 272 11.25 15.69 7.06
N ALA A 273 10.95 14.46 6.63
CA ALA A 273 11.76 13.79 5.63
C ALA A 273 11.66 14.52 4.28
N THR A 274 12.80 14.63 3.59
CA THR A 274 12.90 15.35 2.31
C THR A 274 12.68 14.45 1.10
N GLU A 275 12.86 13.15 1.26
CA GLU A 275 12.78 12.17 0.18
C GLU A 275 11.44 11.42 0.19
N ARG A 276 10.73 11.46 -0.94
CA ARG A 276 9.63 10.53 -1.20
C ARG A 276 10.17 9.19 -1.71
N ILE A 277 9.47 8.14 -1.33
CA ILE A 277 9.88 6.75 -1.51
C ILE A 277 8.96 6.08 -2.53
N TYR A 278 9.57 5.22 -3.34
CA TYR A 278 8.92 4.33 -4.28
C TYR A 278 8.64 2.97 -3.62
N ASN A 279 7.53 2.35 -3.99
CA ASN A 279 7.32 0.94 -3.69
C ASN A 279 8.31 0.08 -4.50
N ALA A 280 9.21 -0.63 -3.82
CA ALA A 280 10.30 -1.37 -4.45
C ALA A 280 9.78 -2.48 -5.40
N THR A 281 8.73 -3.22 -5.02
CA THR A 281 8.18 -4.27 -5.89
C THR A 281 7.55 -3.70 -7.15
N LEU A 282 6.88 -2.54 -7.10
CA LEU A 282 6.31 -1.92 -8.30
C LEU A 282 7.40 -1.50 -9.28
N VAL A 283 8.51 -0.93 -8.78
CA VAL A 283 9.67 -0.61 -9.61
C VAL A 283 10.30 -1.89 -10.19
N ASN A 284 10.50 -2.92 -9.37
CA ASN A 284 11.08 -4.19 -9.83
C ASN A 284 10.21 -4.88 -10.89
N TYR A 285 8.88 -4.86 -10.71
CA TYR A 285 7.93 -5.35 -11.69
C TYR A 285 8.04 -4.60 -13.02
N PHE A 286 8.15 -3.27 -12.98
CA PHE A 286 8.35 -2.48 -14.18
C PHE A 286 9.64 -2.86 -14.91
N LEU A 287 10.75 -3.03 -14.17
CA LEU A 287 12.03 -3.44 -14.73
C LEU A 287 12.00 -4.87 -15.30
N SER A 288 11.24 -5.79 -14.68
CA SER A 288 11.15 -7.18 -15.15
C SER A 288 10.28 -7.31 -16.39
N GLU A 289 9.18 -6.55 -16.47
CA GLU A 289 8.20 -6.62 -17.57
C GLU A 289 8.52 -5.69 -18.74
N TYR A 290 9.59 -4.89 -18.64
CA TYR A 290 10.03 -4.04 -19.74
C TYR A 290 10.45 -4.87 -20.97
N ASP A 291 9.96 -4.53 -22.16
CA ASP A 291 10.36 -5.21 -23.40
C ASP A 291 11.72 -4.66 -23.86
N TYR A 292 12.81 -5.23 -23.33
CA TYR A 292 14.18 -4.84 -23.70
C TYR A 292 14.52 -5.06 -25.16
N LYS A 293 13.78 -5.90 -25.90
CA LYS A 293 14.04 -6.14 -27.33
C LYS A 293 13.48 -5.02 -28.20
N ARG A 294 12.31 -4.49 -27.81
CA ARG A 294 11.64 -3.38 -28.53
C ARG A 294 11.87 -2.02 -27.89
N CYS A 295 12.44 -1.98 -26.69
CA CYS A 295 12.55 -0.79 -25.86
C CYS A 295 11.18 -0.16 -25.59
N GLU A 296 10.19 -0.99 -25.23
CA GLU A 296 8.83 -0.57 -24.95
C GLU A 296 8.46 -0.80 -23.48
N MET A 297 7.70 0.15 -22.91
CA MET A 297 7.15 0.00 -21.56
C MET A 297 6.14 -1.16 -21.50
N PRO A 298 5.99 -1.82 -20.34
CA PRO A 298 4.94 -2.82 -20.15
C PRO A 298 3.56 -2.19 -20.34
N ILE A 299 2.68 -2.90 -21.05
CA ILE A 299 1.28 -2.48 -21.23
C ILE A 299 0.56 -2.47 -19.87
N LYS A 300 0.82 -3.51 -19.05
CA LYS A 300 0.25 -3.65 -17.71
C LYS A 300 1.22 -3.06 -16.70
N MET A 301 0.87 -1.90 -16.13
CA MET A 301 1.70 -1.16 -15.17
C MET A 301 1.55 -1.62 -13.71
N LEU A 302 0.73 -2.64 -13.44
CA LEU A 302 0.49 -3.17 -12.09
C LEU A 302 0.51 -4.69 -12.11
N ASP A 303 1.33 -5.29 -11.25
CA ASP A 303 1.33 -6.74 -11.02
C ASP A 303 -0.05 -7.21 -10.55
N SER A 304 -0.54 -8.32 -11.12
CA SER A 304 -1.76 -8.99 -10.67
C SER A 304 -1.71 -9.41 -9.21
N ASN A 305 -0.56 -9.85 -8.71
CA ASN A 305 -0.42 -10.28 -7.32
C ASN A 305 -0.56 -9.08 -6.38
N VAL A 306 0.10 -7.97 -6.71
CA VAL A 306 -0.03 -6.70 -5.97
C VAL A 306 -1.47 -6.18 -6.04
N ALA A 307 -2.11 -6.23 -7.22
CA ALA A 307 -3.51 -5.85 -7.37
C ALA A 307 -4.46 -6.72 -6.52
N SER A 308 -4.21 -8.03 -6.44
CA SER A 308 -4.99 -8.95 -5.60
C SER A 308 -4.81 -8.66 -4.12
N ASP A 309 -3.57 -8.40 -3.68
CA ASP A 309 -3.27 -7.98 -2.31
C ASP A 309 -4.09 -6.74 -1.93
N TYR A 310 -4.06 -5.70 -2.76
CA TYR A 310 -4.83 -4.47 -2.52
C TYR A 310 -6.34 -4.71 -2.49
N LYS A 311 -6.89 -5.55 -3.38
CA LYS A 311 -8.32 -5.91 -3.37
C LYS A 311 -8.73 -6.65 -2.10
N ALA A 312 -7.88 -7.54 -1.58
CA ALA A 312 -8.14 -8.21 -0.32
C ALA A 312 -8.15 -7.21 0.85
N ILE A 313 -7.21 -6.26 0.84
CA ILE A 313 -7.09 -5.22 1.86
C ILE A 313 -8.29 -4.26 1.83
N MET A 314 -8.87 -3.96 0.66
CA MET A 314 -10.05 -3.09 0.54
C MET A 314 -11.29 -3.62 1.31
N LYS A 315 -11.35 -4.91 1.64
CA LYS A 315 -12.41 -5.44 2.53
C LYS A 315 -12.40 -4.74 3.90
N LEU A 316 -11.23 -4.29 4.34
CA LEU A 316 -11.04 -3.56 5.59
C LEU A 316 -11.72 -2.18 5.59
N PHE A 317 -12.12 -1.64 4.42
CA PHE A 317 -12.82 -0.36 4.34
C PHE A 317 -14.20 -0.41 4.98
N ASN A 318 -14.75 -1.62 5.17
CA ASN A 318 -16.04 -1.82 5.82
C ASN A 318 -15.94 -2.06 7.34
N ILE A 319 -14.74 -1.92 7.95
CA ILE A 319 -14.57 -2.08 9.39
C ILE A 319 -15.18 -0.90 10.15
N GLY A 320 -15.89 -1.18 11.24
CA GLY A 320 -16.54 -0.15 12.05
C GLY A 320 -17.72 0.45 11.29
N ASP A 321 -17.76 1.78 11.18
CA ASP A 321 -18.80 2.48 10.43
C ASP A 321 -18.45 2.54 8.93
N SER A 322 -19.03 1.62 8.15
CA SER A 322 -18.80 1.50 6.71
C SER A 322 -19.29 2.72 5.91
N GLU A 323 -20.35 3.40 6.35
CA GLU A 323 -20.90 4.55 5.65
C GLU A 323 -20.03 5.78 5.84
N ARG A 324 -19.54 5.98 7.07
CA ARG A 324 -18.55 7.02 7.35
C ARG A 324 -17.23 6.77 6.62
N ASN A 325 -16.74 5.52 6.62
CA ASN A 325 -15.52 5.18 5.88
C ASN A 325 -15.68 5.44 4.38
N TYR A 326 -16.83 5.07 3.80
CA TYR A 326 -17.15 5.37 2.39
C TYR A 326 -17.08 6.87 2.09
N LYS A 327 -17.64 7.72 2.96
CA LYS A 327 -17.57 9.19 2.81
C LYS A 327 -16.14 9.73 2.86
N ILE A 328 -15.29 9.21 3.74
CA ILE A 328 -13.86 9.60 3.80
C ILE A 328 -13.15 9.24 2.49
N LEU A 329 -13.43 8.06 1.94
CA LEU A 329 -12.86 7.65 0.66
C LEU A 329 -13.37 8.50 -0.50
N GLU A 330 -14.64 8.88 -0.46
CA GLU A 330 -15.27 9.76 -1.46
C GLU A 330 -14.62 11.15 -1.42
N GLU A 331 -14.45 11.72 -0.23
CA GLU A 331 -13.75 12.99 -0.01
C GLU A 331 -12.32 12.96 -0.55
N LEU A 332 -11.58 11.86 -0.30
CA LEU A 332 -10.22 11.69 -0.82
C LEU A 332 -10.15 11.73 -2.35
N ILE A 333 -11.17 11.23 -3.04
CA ILE A 333 -11.25 11.23 -4.51
C ILE A 333 -11.66 12.59 -5.06
N GLU A 334 -12.54 13.29 -4.35
CA GLU A 334 -13.01 14.62 -4.73
C GLU A 334 -11.96 15.70 -4.49
N ASN A 335 -11.48 15.80 -3.26
CA ASN A 335 -10.59 16.88 -2.81
C ASN A 335 -9.11 16.55 -3.04
N ASN A 336 -8.81 15.36 -3.58
CA ASN A 336 -7.46 14.79 -3.67
C ASN A 336 -6.72 14.71 -2.31
N SER A 337 -7.43 14.91 -1.21
CA SER A 337 -6.87 14.99 0.13
C SER A 337 -7.91 14.78 1.23
N ILE A 338 -7.44 14.34 2.38
CA ILE A 338 -8.21 14.23 3.64
C ILE A 338 -7.31 14.67 4.80
N THR A 339 -7.91 15.06 5.92
CA THR A 339 -7.17 15.44 7.13
C THR A 339 -7.43 14.46 8.27
N GLY A 340 -6.43 14.23 9.11
CA GLY A 340 -6.59 13.43 10.32
C GLY A 340 -5.29 13.27 11.09
N VAL A 341 -5.31 12.37 12.07
CA VAL A 341 -4.14 12.07 12.91
C VAL A 341 -3.68 10.62 12.66
N ILE A 342 -2.37 10.42 12.56
CA ILE A 342 -1.80 9.07 12.60
C ILE A 342 -1.72 8.63 14.06
N LYS A 343 -2.44 7.58 14.41
CA LYS A 343 -2.32 6.97 15.72
C LYS A 343 -1.15 6.01 15.73
N ASP A 344 -0.32 6.12 16.77
CA ASP A 344 0.70 5.12 17.06
C ASP A 344 0.10 3.72 17.35
N ARG A 345 -1.18 3.68 17.74
CA ARG A 345 -1.85 2.51 18.30
C ARG A 345 -3.36 2.53 18.01
N TYR A 346 -3.94 1.36 17.72
CA TYR A 346 -5.40 1.19 17.80
C TYR A 346 -5.84 0.96 19.25
N ASP A 347 -6.80 1.74 19.74
CA ASP A 347 -7.44 1.49 21.04
C ASP A 347 -8.57 0.48 20.87
N LEU A 348 -8.31 -0.78 21.24
CA LEU A 348 -9.29 -1.86 21.13
C LEU A 348 -10.43 -1.78 22.16
N ASN A 349 -10.37 -0.84 23.11
CA ASN A 349 -11.45 -0.64 24.09
C ASN A 349 -12.49 0.38 23.63
N GLN A 350 -12.26 1.03 22.48
CA GLN A 350 -13.16 2.01 21.89
C GLN A 350 -13.67 1.53 20.54
N GLU A 351 -14.73 2.17 20.05
CA GLU A 351 -15.17 1.95 18.68
C GLU A 351 -14.11 2.41 17.68
N PHE A 352 -14.04 1.72 16.55
CA PHE A 352 -13.08 2.02 15.49
C PHE A 352 -13.38 3.41 14.88
N SER A 353 -12.54 4.37 15.23
CA SER A 353 -12.73 5.80 14.96
C SER A 353 -12.18 6.22 13.60
N GLU A 354 -12.22 7.53 13.33
CA GLU A 354 -11.94 8.09 11.99
C GLU A 354 -10.45 8.07 11.73
N ASP A 355 -9.69 8.54 12.71
CA ASP A 355 -8.25 8.45 12.75
C ASP A 355 -7.76 6.99 12.75
N ASP A 356 -8.52 6.04 13.29
CA ASP A 356 -8.16 4.60 13.16
C ASP A 356 -8.25 4.15 11.70
N PHE A 357 -9.29 4.58 10.98
CA PHE A 357 -9.44 4.31 9.56
C PHE A 357 -8.37 5.02 8.72
N ILE A 358 -8.09 6.29 9.00
CA ILE A 358 -7.01 7.05 8.34
C ILE A 358 -5.65 6.39 8.59
N THR A 359 -5.37 5.99 9.83
CA THR A 359 -4.16 5.26 10.20
C THR A 359 -4.06 3.93 9.45
N LEU A 360 -5.18 3.22 9.27
CA LEU A 360 -5.25 1.99 8.49
C LEU A 360 -4.95 2.22 7.01
N LEU A 361 -5.56 3.22 6.38
CA LEU A 361 -5.29 3.61 4.99
C LEU A 361 -3.83 3.96 4.78
N TYR A 362 -3.25 4.72 5.70
CA TYR A 362 -1.84 5.12 5.68
C TYR A 362 -0.92 3.90 5.81
N SER A 363 -1.18 3.04 6.80
CA SER A 363 -0.41 1.83 7.07
C SER A 363 -0.39 0.86 5.89
N MET A 364 -1.53 0.74 5.21
CA MET A 364 -1.70 -0.08 4.00
C MET A 364 -1.13 0.56 2.72
N GLY A 365 -0.68 1.82 2.79
CA GLY A 365 -0.09 2.54 1.67
C GLY A 365 -1.11 3.02 0.64
N PHE A 366 -2.35 3.25 1.06
CA PHE A 366 -3.37 3.89 0.21
C PHE A 366 -3.31 5.41 0.25
N ILE A 367 -2.83 5.97 1.36
CA ILE A 367 -2.58 7.41 1.50
C ILE A 367 -1.16 7.66 2.00
N THR A 368 -0.71 8.90 1.86
CA THR A 368 0.59 9.35 2.33
C THR A 368 0.54 10.79 2.79
N ILE A 369 1.52 11.21 3.59
CA ILE A 369 1.61 12.56 4.12
C ILE A 369 1.84 13.55 2.97
N LYS A 370 0.97 14.56 2.91
CA LYS A 370 1.09 15.71 2.00
C LYS A 370 1.80 16.86 2.73
N ARG A 371 1.27 17.28 3.88
CA ARG A 371 1.86 18.31 4.76
C ARG A 371 1.29 18.25 6.18
N GLU A 372 1.87 19.03 7.09
CA GLU A 372 1.26 19.37 8.38
C GLU A 372 0.24 20.48 8.19
N GLU A 373 -0.95 20.34 8.77
CA GLU A 373 -1.95 21.41 8.84
C GLU A 373 -1.77 22.20 10.14
N PHE A 374 -1.84 21.52 11.28
CA PHE A 374 -1.66 22.14 12.59
C PHE A 374 -1.34 21.10 13.68
N GLY A 375 -0.14 21.15 14.25
CA GLY A 375 0.25 20.25 15.34
C GLY A 375 0.32 18.80 14.86
N GLU A 376 -0.45 17.90 15.47
CA GLU A 376 -0.50 16.49 15.08
C GLU A 376 -1.44 16.21 13.90
N VAL A 377 -2.21 17.21 13.46
CA VAL A 377 -3.14 17.08 12.32
C VAL A 377 -2.38 17.18 11.01
N LEU A 378 -2.49 16.13 10.20
CA LEU A 378 -1.83 16.02 8.90
C LEU A 378 -2.86 16.06 7.77
N GLU A 379 -2.46 16.64 6.65
CA GLU A 379 -3.14 16.46 5.36
C GLU A 379 -2.52 15.25 4.64
N PHE A 380 -3.37 14.36 4.18
CA PHE A 380 -2.99 13.17 3.42
C PHE A 380 -3.45 13.27 1.97
N GLN A 381 -2.78 12.53 1.10
CA GLN A 381 -3.14 12.40 -0.31
C GLN A 381 -2.91 10.97 -0.81
N ILE A 382 -3.48 10.64 -1.96
CA ILE A 382 -3.15 9.39 -2.68
C ILE A 382 -1.69 9.49 -3.18
N PRO A 383 -0.82 8.50 -2.89
CA PRO A 383 0.61 8.63 -3.13
C PRO A 383 0.98 8.69 -4.61
N ASN A 384 0.36 7.86 -5.45
CA ASN A 384 0.74 7.70 -6.84
C ASN A 384 -0.42 7.21 -7.70
N TYR A 385 -0.17 7.14 -9.01
CA TYR A 385 -1.20 6.81 -9.98
C TYR A 385 -1.68 5.34 -9.88
N VAL A 386 -0.84 4.39 -9.46
CA VAL A 386 -1.30 2.99 -9.20
C VAL A 386 -2.40 2.98 -8.15
N ILE A 387 -2.15 3.63 -7.01
CA ILE A 387 -3.10 3.66 -5.90
C ILE A 387 -4.37 4.41 -6.28
N LYS A 388 -4.25 5.51 -7.04
CA LYS A 388 -5.40 6.25 -7.58
C LYS A 388 -6.32 5.35 -8.42
N MET A 389 -5.73 4.53 -9.30
CA MET A 389 -6.50 3.57 -10.12
C MET A 389 -7.15 2.47 -9.28
N LEU A 390 -6.52 2.03 -8.20
CA LEU A 390 -7.11 1.07 -7.27
C LEU A 390 -8.35 1.65 -6.59
N TYR A 391 -8.30 2.91 -6.14
CA TYR A 391 -9.48 3.59 -5.61
C TYR A 391 -10.62 3.68 -6.62
N PHE A 392 -10.34 4.13 -7.84
CA PHE A 392 -11.39 4.23 -8.85
C PHE A 392 -12.02 2.86 -9.19
N ASN A 393 -11.22 1.80 -9.23
CA ASN A 393 -11.72 0.44 -9.41
C ASN A 393 -12.57 -0.02 -8.22
N TYR A 394 -12.22 0.35 -6.99
CA TYR A 394 -13.01 0.05 -5.79
C TYR A 394 -14.40 0.69 -5.89
N PHE A 395 -14.47 2.00 -6.16
CA PHE A 395 -15.76 2.68 -6.31
C PHE A 395 -16.60 2.11 -7.45
N ALA A 396 -15.97 1.73 -8.57
CA ALA A 396 -16.67 1.07 -9.66
C ALA A 396 -17.29 -0.29 -9.27
N ILE A 397 -16.62 -1.04 -8.39
CA ILE A 397 -17.14 -2.31 -7.85
C ILE A 397 -18.23 -2.06 -6.82
N GLU A 398 -18.05 -1.11 -5.90
CA GLU A 398 -19.05 -0.74 -4.90
C GLU A 398 -20.34 -0.23 -5.56
N LEU A 399 -20.22 0.62 -6.58
CA LEU A 399 -21.36 1.08 -7.36
C LEU A 399 -22.13 -0.09 -7.98
N LYS A 400 -21.42 -1.11 -8.51
CA LYS A 400 -22.06 -2.33 -9.04
C LYS A 400 -22.78 -3.12 -7.95
N ASN A 401 -22.10 -3.37 -6.84
CA ASN A 401 -22.58 -4.22 -5.75
C ASN A 401 -23.78 -3.61 -5.03
N ARG A 402 -23.68 -2.33 -4.63
CA ARG A 402 -24.74 -1.62 -3.91
C ARG A 402 -25.99 -1.43 -4.77
N ASN A 403 -25.86 -1.41 -6.10
CA ASN A 403 -26.96 -1.02 -7.00
C ASN A 403 -27.40 -2.09 -8.00
N ASN A 404 -26.88 -3.32 -7.94
CA ASN A 404 -27.21 -4.40 -8.88
C ASN A 404 -27.00 -4.01 -10.36
N LEU A 405 -25.95 -3.22 -10.65
CA LEU A 405 -25.66 -2.70 -12.00
C LEU A 405 -24.80 -3.65 -12.86
N SER A 406 -24.66 -4.91 -12.44
CA SER A 406 -23.79 -5.91 -13.07
C SER A 406 -24.02 -6.09 -14.57
N ASN A 407 -25.27 -5.91 -15.03
CA ASN A 407 -25.67 -6.05 -16.43
C ASN A 407 -25.46 -4.78 -17.28
N ILE A 408 -25.23 -3.62 -16.67
CA ILE A 408 -25.18 -2.32 -17.36
C ILE A 408 -23.73 -1.91 -17.67
N ILE A 409 -22.77 -2.35 -16.84
CA ILE A 409 -21.38 -1.91 -16.91
C ILE A 409 -20.53 -2.95 -17.65
N ASN A 410 -20.44 -2.82 -18.98
CA ASN A 410 -19.40 -3.42 -19.81
C ASN A 410 -18.45 -2.33 -20.33
N PRO A 411 -17.45 -1.92 -19.53
CA PRO A 411 -16.74 -0.67 -19.78
C PRO A 411 -15.66 -0.83 -20.85
N LYS A 412 -15.10 -2.03 -21.08
CA LYS A 412 -13.94 -2.17 -21.97
C LYS A 412 -14.25 -1.79 -23.42
N SER A 413 -15.31 -2.34 -24.02
CA SER A 413 -15.68 -2.01 -25.41
C SER A 413 -16.10 -0.54 -25.55
N VAL A 414 -16.88 -0.05 -24.58
CA VAL A 414 -17.35 1.34 -24.51
C VAL A 414 -16.16 2.32 -24.45
N LEU A 415 -15.17 2.04 -23.61
CA LEU A 415 -14.00 2.90 -23.45
C LEU A 415 -13.04 2.79 -24.64
N ILE A 416 -12.96 1.65 -25.33
CA ILE A 416 -12.21 1.53 -26.60
C ILE A 416 -12.86 2.40 -27.69
N ASN A 417 -14.20 2.43 -27.77
CA ASN A 417 -14.90 3.33 -28.69
C ASN A 417 -14.62 4.78 -28.34
N LEU A 418 -14.69 5.15 -27.05
CA LEU A 418 -14.29 6.47 -26.59
C LEU A 418 -12.84 6.78 -27.01
N ALA A 419 -11.90 5.85 -26.82
CA ALA A 419 -10.51 6.03 -27.25
C ALA A 419 -10.39 6.36 -28.73
N ARG A 420 -11.17 5.67 -29.57
CA ARG A 420 -11.18 5.82 -31.04
C ARG A 420 -11.88 7.08 -31.54
N GLY A 421 -12.56 7.83 -30.68
CA GLY A 421 -13.31 9.03 -31.08
C GLY A 421 -14.83 8.86 -31.08
N ASP A 422 -15.36 7.73 -30.66
CA ASP A 422 -16.80 7.52 -30.56
C ASP A 422 -17.24 7.58 -29.08
N SER A 423 -17.77 8.74 -28.68
CA SER A 423 -18.23 9.00 -27.31
C SER A 423 -19.66 8.54 -27.04
N GLU A 424 -20.44 8.20 -28.08
CA GLU A 424 -21.87 7.89 -27.94
C GLU A 424 -22.13 6.64 -27.06
N PRO A 425 -21.38 5.52 -27.20
CA PRO A 425 -21.53 4.37 -26.32
C PRO A 425 -21.27 4.70 -24.85
N PHE A 426 -20.29 5.56 -24.57
CA PHE A 426 -19.97 5.98 -23.21
C PHE A 426 -21.06 6.88 -22.64
N ALA A 427 -21.55 7.84 -23.44
CA ALA A 427 -22.66 8.70 -23.07
C ALA A 427 -23.93 7.93 -22.70
N LYS A 428 -24.26 6.90 -23.50
CA LYS A 428 -25.41 6.03 -23.24
C LYS A 428 -25.24 5.24 -21.96
N GLN A 429 -24.09 4.59 -21.76
CA GLN A 429 -23.82 3.81 -20.56
C GLN A 429 -23.83 4.68 -19.29
N LEU A 430 -23.18 5.86 -19.32
CA LEU A 430 -23.19 6.80 -18.21
C LEU A 430 -24.61 7.27 -17.90
N SER A 431 -25.41 7.59 -18.93
CA SER A 431 -26.82 7.97 -18.75
C SER A 431 -27.67 6.88 -18.11
N GLU A 432 -27.50 5.61 -18.49
CA GLU A 432 -28.23 4.48 -17.92
C GLU A 432 -27.87 4.25 -16.44
N VAL A 433 -26.57 4.34 -16.11
CA VAL A 433 -26.10 4.25 -14.73
C VAL A 433 -26.68 5.39 -13.90
N ILE A 434 -26.60 6.63 -14.39
CA ILE A 434 -27.09 7.81 -13.69
C ILE A 434 -28.60 7.72 -13.44
N LYS A 435 -29.41 7.40 -14.45
CA LYS A 435 -30.86 7.21 -14.30
C LYS A 435 -31.20 6.18 -13.23
N THR A 436 -30.42 5.10 -13.15
CA THR A 436 -30.70 4.03 -12.19
C THR A 436 -30.40 4.48 -10.75
N LEU A 437 -29.31 5.24 -10.56
CA LEU A 437 -28.86 5.69 -9.25
C LEU A 437 -29.65 6.90 -8.75
N SER A 438 -29.83 7.91 -9.59
CA SER A 438 -30.54 9.15 -9.23
C SER A 438 -32.00 8.91 -8.84
N ASN A 439 -32.64 7.86 -9.38
CA ASN A 439 -34.01 7.50 -9.03
C ASN A 439 -34.10 6.76 -7.69
N ARG A 440 -33.01 6.14 -7.21
CA ARG A 440 -32.97 5.47 -5.91
C ARG A 440 -32.61 6.43 -4.78
N ASP A 441 -31.72 7.38 -5.06
CA ASP A 441 -31.34 8.45 -4.13
C ASP A 441 -32.38 9.58 -4.12
N HIS A 442 -33.58 9.29 -3.64
CA HIS A 442 -34.62 10.28 -3.44
C HIS A 442 -34.12 11.36 -2.44
N TYR A 443 -33.71 12.52 -2.98
CA TYR A 443 -33.35 13.81 -2.35
C TYR A 443 -31.86 14.17 -2.15
N GLY A 444 -30.90 13.30 -2.47
CA GLY A 444 -29.48 13.54 -2.10
C GLY A 444 -28.46 13.72 -3.23
N PHE A 445 -28.81 13.41 -4.48
CA PHE A 445 -27.83 13.35 -5.57
C PHE A 445 -27.24 14.73 -5.93
N THR A 446 -25.91 14.80 -6.06
CA THR A 446 -25.15 16.03 -6.32
C THR A 446 -24.16 15.85 -7.46
N GLU A 447 -23.57 16.96 -7.93
CA GLU A 447 -22.49 16.97 -8.93
C GLU A 447 -21.28 16.12 -8.50
N LYS A 448 -21.02 16.07 -7.20
CA LYS A 448 -20.03 15.19 -6.58
C LYS A 448 -20.26 13.71 -6.86
N HIS A 449 -21.48 13.23 -6.60
CA HIS A 449 -21.86 11.85 -6.95
C HIS A 449 -21.71 11.60 -8.46
N PHE A 450 -22.12 12.57 -9.30
CA PHE A 450 -21.97 12.47 -10.75
C PHE A 450 -20.50 12.34 -11.18
N HIS A 451 -19.61 13.09 -10.54
CA HIS A 451 -18.17 13.05 -10.75
C HIS A 451 -17.56 11.69 -10.39
N VAL A 452 -17.85 11.18 -9.19
CA VAL A 452 -17.33 9.90 -8.70
C VAL A 452 -17.81 8.74 -9.57
N ILE A 453 -19.08 8.75 -10.01
CA ILE A 453 -19.62 7.74 -10.93
C ILE A 453 -18.91 7.80 -12.28
N THR A 454 -18.68 9.00 -12.81
CA THR A 454 -17.99 9.19 -14.09
C THR A 454 -16.55 8.69 -14.02
N LEU A 455 -15.78 9.05 -12.98
CA LEU A 455 -14.43 8.54 -12.75
C LEU A 455 -14.42 7.02 -12.59
N SER A 456 -15.37 6.46 -11.85
CA SER A 456 -15.49 5.02 -11.63
C SER A 456 -15.68 4.25 -12.95
N LEU A 457 -16.50 4.76 -13.87
CA LEU A 457 -16.65 4.15 -15.19
C LEU A 457 -15.41 4.32 -16.07
N LEU A 458 -14.77 5.50 -16.03
CA LEU A 458 -13.54 5.77 -16.77
C LEU A 458 -12.34 4.98 -16.26
N SER A 459 -12.36 4.52 -15.00
CA SER A 459 -11.27 3.78 -14.35
C SER A 459 -10.82 2.52 -15.10
N PHE A 460 -11.72 1.91 -15.89
CA PHE A 460 -11.39 0.74 -16.69
C PHE A 460 -10.64 1.08 -17.99
N ALA A 461 -10.43 2.37 -18.29
CA ALA A 461 -9.67 2.83 -19.45
C ALA A 461 -8.17 2.80 -19.13
N GLU A 462 -7.62 1.60 -19.03
CA GLU A 462 -6.21 1.34 -18.70
C GLU A 462 -5.21 1.89 -19.73
N PHE A 463 -5.64 2.53 -20.82
CA PHE A 463 -4.78 3.22 -21.78
C PHE A 463 -4.72 4.74 -21.56
N TYR A 464 -5.47 5.28 -20.59
CA TYR A 464 -5.39 6.68 -20.16
C TYR A 464 -4.69 6.86 -18.81
N PHE A 465 -4.04 8.02 -18.67
CA PHE A 465 -3.92 8.72 -17.41
C PHE A 465 -5.19 9.54 -17.16
N ILE A 466 -5.81 9.34 -16.01
CA ILE A 466 -7.05 9.96 -15.55
C ILE A 466 -6.68 10.93 -14.42
N ASP A 467 -6.71 12.21 -14.73
CA ASP A 467 -6.48 13.27 -13.76
C ASP A 467 -7.84 13.89 -13.39
N SER A 468 -8.23 13.74 -12.13
CA SER A 468 -9.41 14.35 -11.50
C SER A 468 -9.03 15.71 -10.93
N GLN A 469 -9.75 16.77 -11.33
CA GLN A 469 -9.51 18.16 -10.93
C GLN A 469 -8.03 18.60 -11.03
N PRO A 470 -7.32 18.35 -12.15
CA PRO A 470 -5.94 18.80 -12.29
C PRO A 470 -5.82 20.32 -12.19
N GLU A 471 -4.87 20.79 -11.40
CA GLU A 471 -4.55 22.21 -11.31
C GLU A 471 -3.83 22.71 -12.57
N LEU A 472 -4.47 23.65 -13.28
CA LEU A 472 -3.97 24.29 -14.49
C LEU A 472 -4.09 25.81 -14.37
N ASN A 473 -3.05 26.47 -13.85
CA ASN A 473 -3.03 27.93 -13.62
C ASN A 473 -4.26 28.43 -12.83
N ASN A 474 -4.49 27.88 -11.63
CA ASN A 474 -5.65 28.16 -10.76
C ASN A 474 -7.01 27.84 -11.39
N LYS A 475 -7.04 26.97 -12.40
CA LYS A 475 -8.26 26.38 -12.97
C LYS A 475 -8.22 24.87 -12.82
N TYR A 476 -9.40 24.27 -12.70
CA TYR A 476 -9.55 22.86 -12.34
C TYR A 476 -10.62 22.23 -13.23
N PRO A 477 -10.28 21.77 -14.45
CA PRO A 477 -11.21 20.95 -15.23
C PRO A 477 -11.58 19.70 -14.44
N ASP A 478 -12.81 19.22 -14.52
CA ASP A 478 -13.23 18.11 -13.67
C ASP A 478 -12.47 16.80 -13.95
N ILE A 479 -12.35 16.41 -15.24
CA ILE A 479 -11.64 15.19 -15.63
C ILE A 479 -10.81 15.44 -16.89
N LEU A 480 -9.53 15.07 -16.84
CA LEU A 480 -8.63 15.06 -17.99
C LEU A 480 -8.12 13.65 -18.26
N LEU A 481 -8.30 13.17 -19.50
CA LEU A 481 -7.83 11.88 -20.00
C LEU A 481 -6.70 12.09 -21.00
N ILE A 482 -5.49 11.65 -20.62
CA ILE A 482 -4.29 11.74 -21.44
C ILE A 482 -3.80 10.34 -21.80
N GLY A 483 -3.68 10.03 -23.09
CA GLY A 483 -3.21 8.76 -23.59
C GLY A 483 -1.83 8.43 -23.03
N ARG A 484 -1.64 7.18 -22.58
CA ARG A 484 -0.34 6.73 -22.02
C ARG A 484 0.76 6.64 -23.07
N ASP A 485 0.38 6.47 -24.32
CA ASP A 485 1.26 6.41 -25.48
C ASP A 485 0.55 6.99 -26.72
N GLU A 486 1.32 7.13 -27.80
CA GLU A 486 0.84 7.70 -29.07
C GLU A 486 -0.19 6.82 -29.80
N LYS A 487 -0.34 5.54 -29.41
CA LYS A 487 -1.33 4.62 -30.01
C LYS A 487 -2.74 5.01 -29.58
N VAL A 488 -2.90 5.74 -28.49
CA VAL A 488 -4.20 6.29 -28.06
C VAL A 488 -4.55 7.51 -28.91
N PRO A 489 -5.59 7.44 -29.76
CA PRO A 489 -5.71 8.39 -30.86
C PRO A 489 -6.37 9.71 -30.48
N LYS A 490 -6.99 9.81 -29.29
CA LYS A 490 -7.69 11.00 -28.80
C LYS A 490 -7.39 11.21 -27.32
N ASN A 491 -7.40 12.47 -26.90
CA ASN A 491 -7.39 12.86 -25.49
C ASN A 491 -8.72 13.53 -25.17
N TYR A 492 -9.13 13.52 -23.90
CA TYR A 492 -10.44 14.05 -23.50
C TYR A 492 -10.34 14.98 -22.31
N MET A 493 -11.13 16.03 -22.32
CA MET A 493 -11.43 16.86 -21.15
C MET A 493 -12.94 16.85 -20.95
N PHE A 494 -13.37 16.56 -19.73
CA PHE A 494 -14.77 16.62 -19.33
C PHE A 494 -14.94 17.69 -18.25
N GLU A 495 -15.92 18.55 -18.44
CA GLU A 495 -16.50 19.39 -17.39
C GLU A 495 -17.90 18.84 -17.10
N LEU A 496 -18.25 18.72 -15.83
CA LEU A 496 -19.49 18.13 -15.35
C LEU A 496 -20.34 19.22 -14.70
N LYS A 497 -21.66 19.15 -14.94
CA LYS A 497 -22.65 19.89 -14.17
C LYS A 497 -23.81 18.98 -13.81
N TRP A 498 -24.40 19.19 -12.63
CA TRP A 498 -25.62 18.49 -12.22
C TRP A 498 -26.83 19.41 -12.14
N VAL A 499 -27.85 19.15 -12.96
CA VAL A 499 -29.07 19.96 -13.05
C VAL A 499 -30.14 19.39 -12.11
N LYS A 500 -30.52 20.16 -11.08
CA LYS A 500 -31.66 19.84 -10.20
C LYS A 500 -32.96 20.40 -10.78
N GLN A 501 -34.09 19.92 -10.28
CA GLN A 501 -35.42 20.27 -10.79
C GLN A 501 -35.76 21.77 -10.74
N LYS A 502 -35.10 22.55 -9.88
CA LYS A 502 -35.30 24.00 -9.73
C LYS A 502 -34.21 24.83 -10.44
N ASP A 503 -33.20 24.18 -11.00
CA ASP A 503 -32.07 24.87 -11.62
C ASP A 503 -32.44 25.32 -13.03
N ASP A 504 -31.81 26.41 -13.48
CA ASP A 504 -31.89 26.88 -14.85
C ASP A 504 -30.87 26.09 -15.70
N HIS A 505 -31.38 25.15 -16.50
CA HIS A 505 -30.56 24.28 -17.36
C HIS A 505 -29.70 25.09 -18.34
N ASP A 506 -30.27 26.10 -18.99
CA ASP A 506 -29.54 26.92 -19.97
C ASP A 506 -28.43 27.73 -19.30
N LYS A 507 -28.69 28.25 -18.10
CA LYS A 507 -27.67 28.96 -17.32
C LYS A 507 -26.48 28.05 -16.97
N LEU A 508 -26.74 26.87 -16.41
CA LEU A 508 -25.68 25.91 -16.05
C LEU A 508 -24.89 25.44 -17.29
N LYS A 509 -25.58 25.24 -18.41
CA LYS A 509 -24.96 24.94 -19.71
C LYS A 509 -23.99 26.04 -20.13
N GLN A 510 -24.42 27.30 -20.09
CA GLN A 510 -23.55 28.43 -20.46
C GLN A 510 -22.36 28.59 -19.50
N GLU A 511 -22.55 28.35 -18.20
CA GLU A 511 -21.47 28.37 -17.22
C GLU A 511 -20.40 27.31 -17.51
N GLY A 512 -20.83 26.07 -17.76
CA GLY A 512 -19.92 24.96 -18.10
C GLY A 512 -19.17 25.20 -19.43
N LEU A 513 -19.85 25.68 -20.47
CA LEU A 513 -19.20 26.02 -21.75
C LEU A 513 -18.12 27.10 -21.56
N LYS A 514 -18.43 28.14 -20.77
CA LYS A 514 -17.48 29.22 -20.46
C LYS A 514 -16.27 28.72 -19.67
N GLN A 515 -16.44 27.75 -18.78
CA GLN A 515 -15.32 27.11 -18.08
C GLN A 515 -14.40 26.38 -19.06
N ILE A 516 -14.96 25.55 -19.95
CA ILE A 516 -14.21 24.83 -20.99
C ILE A 516 -13.43 25.80 -21.89
N GLU A 517 -14.08 26.85 -22.41
CA GLU A 517 -13.40 27.90 -23.20
C GLU A 517 -12.24 28.52 -22.41
N GLY A 518 -12.43 28.69 -21.10
CA GLY A 518 -11.41 29.18 -20.19
C GLY A 518 -10.21 28.25 -20.09
N TYR A 519 -10.40 26.94 -20.07
CA TYR A 519 -9.33 25.94 -20.00
C TYR A 519 -8.60 25.81 -21.34
N LEU A 520 -9.34 25.80 -22.46
CA LEU A 520 -8.77 25.70 -23.82
C LEU A 520 -7.84 26.87 -24.17
N LYS A 521 -7.91 27.98 -23.44
CA LYS A 521 -7.00 29.13 -23.60
C LYS A 521 -5.62 28.90 -22.94
N LEU A 522 -5.49 27.93 -22.04
CA LEU A 522 -4.25 27.65 -21.30
C LEU A 522 -3.23 26.92 -22.17
N ASP A 523 -1.95 27.31 -22.09
CA ASP A 523 -0.89 26.74 -22.94
C ASP A 523 -0.70 25.24 -22.73
N LYS A 524 -0.77 24.77 -21.48
CA LYS A 524 -0.70 23.34 -21.17
C LYS A 524 -1.81 22.54 -21.86
N VAL A 525 -3.01 23.10 -21.97
CA VAL A 525 -4.17 22.42 -22.57
C VAL A 525 -4.09 22.46 -24.10
N LYS A 526 -3.70 23.61 -24.67
CA LYS A 526 -3.50 23.76 -26.13
C LYS A 526 -2.49 22.78 -26.70
N ASN A 527 -1.48 22.43 -25.92
CA ASN A 527 -0.42 21.51 -26.33
C ASN A 527 -0.82 20.03 -26.20
N ILE A 528 -2.03 19.70 -25.71
CA ILE A 528 -2.50 18.32 -25.65
C ILE A 528 -2.95 17.91 -27.06
N PRO A 529 -2.28 16.94 -27.70
CA PRO A 529 -2.59 16.59 -29.08
C PRO A 529 -3.97 15.95 -29.18
N LYS A 530 -4.75 16.33 -30.21
CA LYS A 530 -6.04 15.71 -30.52
C LYS A 530 -7.03 15.67 -29.33
N LEU A 531 -6.96 16.69 -28.46
CA LEU A 531 -7.88 16.88 -27.33
C LEU A 531 -9.29 17.14 -27.84
N ARG A 532 -10.28 16.46 -27.26
CA ARG A 532 -11.71 16.74 -27.42
C ARG A 532 -12.29 17.14 -26.07
N SER A 533 -13.11 18.17 -26.06
CA SER A 533 -13.68 18.71 -24.82
C SER A 533 -15.18 18.50 -24.80
N PHE A 534 -15.70 18.08 -23.65
CA PHE A 534 -17.11 17.80 -23.48
C PHE A 534 -17.63 18.46 -22.20
N LEU A 535 -18.79 19.10 -22.32
CA LEU A 535 -19.64 19.41 -21.18
C LEU A 535 -20.63 18.26 -20.99
N LEU A 536 -20.63 17.68 -19.79
CA LEU A 536 -21.56 16.63 -19.38
C LEU A 536 -22.60 17.26 -18.45
N LEU A 537 -23.84 17.41 -18.93
CA LEU A 537 -24.95 17.89 -18.12
C LEU A 537 -25.76 16.68 -17.60
N GLY A 538 -25.52 16.31 -16.35
CA GLY A 538 -26.23 15.24 -15.67
C GLY A 538 -27.56 15.72 -15.08
N SER A 539 -28.57 14.87 -15.14
CA SER A 539 -29.86 15.05 -14.48
C SER A 539 -30.48 13.69 -14.13
N LYS A 540 -31.63 13.69 -13.44
CA LYS A 540 -32.40 12.46 -13.19
C LYS A 540 -32.82 11.74 -14.48
N ASP A 541 -32.87 12.46 -15.60
CA ASP A 541 -33.32 11.97 -16.91
C ASP A 541 -32.14 11.51 -17.80
N GLY A 542 -30.93 11.42 -17.24
CA GLY A 542 -29.71 10.98 -17.92
C GLY A 542 -28.67 12.09 -18.08
N VAL A 543 -27.74 11.90 -19.03
CA VAL A 543 -26.63 12.82 -19.26
C VAL A 543 -26.66 13.33 -20.71
N GLU A 544 -26.69 14.65 -20.87
CA GLU A 544 -26.49 15.32 -22.16
C GLU A 544 -24.98 15.54 -22.38
N PHE A 545 -24.46 15.05 -23.51
CA PHE A 545 -23.06 15.22 -23.91
C PHE A 545 -22.96 16.31 -24.98
N LEU A 546 -22.20 17.36 -24.68
CA LEU A 546 -21.99 18.49 -25.58
C LEU A 546 -20.51 18.61 -25.91
N GLU A 547 -20.16 18.30 -27.16
CA GLU A 547 -18.80 18.55 -27.66
C GLU A 547 -18.57 20.04 -27.87
N CYS A 548 -17.42 20.54 -27.44
CA CYS A 548 -17.06 21.96 -27.41
C CYS A 548 -15.85 22.28 -28.29
#